data_AF-A0A242UAA1-F1
#
_entry.id   AF-A0A242UAA1-F1
#
_cell.length_a   1.000
_cell.length_b   1.000
_cell.length_c   1.000
_cell.angle_alpha   90.00
_cell.angle_beta   90.00
_cell.angle_gamma   90.00
#
_symmetry.space_group_name_H-M   'P 1'
#
loop_
_entity.id
_entity.type
_entity.pdbx_description
1 polymer ?
#
loop_
_entity_poly.entity_id
_entity_poly.type
_entity_poly.pdbx_seq_one_letter_code
_entity_poly.pdbx_strand_id
1 'polypeptide(L)'
;MNIICKISGLLLVILLIACGGENSNSVSEAKISQSNQNEVTYKLISGTAFSTSALNGANVTAICKDGIGFKNTVNVNAQGKWQGEVDNSKFPCRLQVKANGQSYYSYVEREGNVNINPLTDMVVAYASNQVPATWYQSGTMTTEKLNSANSALVAELIKKGYGINNDADLFNAEMKVNSPIHQAIQELLEAIKNNENIKDYDALLMLIKDGNLSQLPKKVDILNNSIPMIFNFNANACQILPALENMQQYNKCSDKVINNFIESNLVAADSDEKCVLVKQGNKVSLTKGNQTVSALLDQELEDGMSFTFDEGELEIVDIMINTGPYTDINTYSQIGLDFSNDGKLRGVVGKSPTVAPMNCVSIEFKKIMEQYK
;
A
#
# COMPACT_ATOMS: atom_id res chain seq x y z
N MET A 1 10.96 -34.71 -45.18
CA MET A 1 11.61 -35.99 -45.52
C MET A 1 12.17 -36.57 -44.23
N ASN A 2 11.63 -37.72 -43.83
CA ASN A 2 11.93 -38.45 -42.59
C ASN A 2 13.42 -38.86 -42.51
N ILE A 3 13.93 -39.07 -41.29
CA ILE A 3 14.34 -40.40 -40.80
C ILE A 3 14.66 -40.37 -39.30
N ILE A 4 14.09 -41.35 -38.62
CA ILE A 4 14.22 -41.76 -37.22
C ILE A 4 15.32 -42.85 -37.12
N CYS A 5 16.08 -42.91 -36.03
CA CYS A 5 16.62 -44.16 -35.41
C CYS A 5 17.35 -43.81 -34.09
N LYS A 6 16.87 -44.18 -32.89
CA LYS A 6 16.85 -45.47 -32.15
C LYS A 6 18.17 -45.92 -31.47
N ILE A 7 18.21 -45.74 -30.13
CA ILE A 7 18.46 -46.67 -29.00
C ILE A 7 19.65 -47.66 -29.02
N SER A 8 20.43 -47.64 -27.91
CA SER A 8 21.09 -48.71 -27.10
C SER A 8 22.48 -48.21 -26.67
N GLY A 9 22.96 -48.22 -25.43
CA GLY A 9 22.77 -49.13 -24.30
C GLY A 9 24.05 -49.97 -24.14
N LEU A 10 24.92 -49.67 -23.17
CA LEU A 10 25.83 -50.68 -22.58
C LEU A 10 26.46 -50.24 -21.25
N LEU A 11 26.33 -51.12 -20.27
CA LEU A 11 26.95 -51.17 -18.95
C LEU A 11 28.38 -51.73 -19.07
N LEU A 12 29.36 -51.25 -18.29
CA LEU A 12 30.57 -52.04 -17.99
C LEU A 12 31.19 -51.66 -16.64
N VAL A 13 31.20 -52.65 -15.76
CA VAL A 13 31.92 -52.73 -14.48
C VAL A 13 33.25 -53.44 -14.76
N ILE A 14 34.39 -52.94 -14.24
CA ILE A 14 35.58 -53.76 -14.00
C ILE A 14 36.21 -53.38 -12.65
N LEU A 15 36.66 -54.42 -11.96
CA LEU A 15 37.12 -54.56 -10.58
C LEU A 15 38.62 -54.26 -10.37
N LEU A 16 38.93 -53.78 -9.16
CA LEU A 16 39.96 -54.18 -8.18
C LEU A 16 41.41 -54.57 -8.57
N ILE A 17 42.31 -53.89 -7.83
CA ILE A 17 43.55 -54.32 -7.14
C ILE A 17 44.79 -54.72 -7.96
N ALA A 18 45.88 -53.98 -7.69
CA ALA A 18 47.21 -54.58 -7.48
C ALA A 18 48.02 -53.73 -6.48
N CYS A 19 48.59 -54.41 -5.48
CA CYS A 19 49.57 -53.93 -4.52
C CYS A 19 50.90 -54.63 -4.82
N GLY A 20 52.04 -53.92 -4.78
CA GLY A 20 53.36 -54.52 -4.62
C GLY A 20 54.48 -53.95 -5.50
N GLY A 21 55.61 -53.60 -4.86
CA GLY A 21 56.94 -53.65 -5.48
C GLY A 21 57.84 -52.42 -5.30
N GLU A 22 58.75 -52.48 -4.34
CA GLU A 22 59.83 -51.52 -4.04
C GLU A 22 60.94 -51.47 -5.11
N ASN A 23 61.52 -50.28 -5.39
CA ASN A 23 62.98 -50.12 -5.51
C ASN A 23 63.43 -48.64 -5.41
N SER A 24 64.60 -48.44 -4.82
CA SER A 24 65.25 -47.21 -4.33
C SER A 24 65.81 -46.24 -5.40
N ASN A 25 65.61 -44.92 -5.25
CA ASN A 25 66.68 -43.92 -5.02
C ASN A 25 66.22 -42.43 -5.03
N SER A 26 66.89 -41.65 -4.17
CA SER A 26 67.14 -40.20 -4.19
C SER A 26 65.97 -39.20 -4.05
N VAL A 27 65.84 -38.69 -2.82
CA VAL A 27 65.75 -37.27 -2.43
C VAL A 27 65.06 -36.30 -3.40
N SER A 28 63.86 -35.87 -3.01
CA SER A 28 63.46 -34.45 -2.95
C SER A 28 62.19 -34.38 -2.10
N GLU A 29 62.34 -34.07 -0.81
CA GLU A 29 61.23 -33.65 0.05
C GLU A 29 60.71 -32.31 -0.45
N ALA A 30 59.83 -32.33 -1.45
CA ALA A 30 58.89 -31.26 -1.65
C ALA A 30 57.90 -31.35 -0.49
N LYS A 31 58.11 -30.54 0.54
CA LYS A 31 57.07 -30.14 1.49
C LYS A 31 55.85 -29.73 0.66
N ILE A 32 54.87 -30.61 0.59
CA ILE A 32 53.51 -30.22 0.24
C ILE A 32 53.07 -29.38 1.43
N SER A 33 53.25 -28.06 1.32
CA SER A 33 52.46 -27.13 2.10
C SER A 33 51.01 -27.44 1.76
N GLN A 34 50.36 -28.22 2.62
CA GLN A 34 48.91 -28.26 2.69
C GLN A 34 48.49 -26.80 2.84
N SER A 35 47.96 -26.23 1.75
CA SER A 35 47.23 -24.99 1.86
C SER A 35 46.09 -25.30 2.81
N ASN A 36 46.14 -24.72 4.02
CA ASN A 36 44.93 -24.52 4.81
C ASN A 36 43.99 -23.70 3.92
N GLN A 37 43.13 -24.38 3.17
CA GLN A 37 41.96 -23.73 2.61
C GLN A 37 41.15 -23.33 3.84
N ASN A 38 41.23 -22.05 4.19
CA ASN A 38 40.36 -21.47 5.20
C ASN A 38 38.93 -21.76 4.75
N GLU A 39 38.27 -22.70 5.42
CA GLU A 39 36.88 -23.06 5.14
C GLU A 39 36.01 -21.83 5.42
N VAL A 40 35.42 -21.28 4.35
CA VAL A 40 34.56 -20.10 4.46
C VAL A 40 33.25 -20.53 5.13
N THR A 41 33.03 -20.02 6.35
CA THR A 41 31.78 -20.25 7.08
C THR A 41 30.72 -19.28 6.59
N TYR A 42 29.63 -19.81 6.02
CA TYR A 42 28.48 -19.02 5.58
C TYR A 42 27.40 -18.95 6.67
N LYS A 43 26.69 -17.82 6.72
CA LYS A 43 25.55 -17.60 7.61
C LYS A 43 24.33 -17.20 6.82
N LEU A 44 23.18 -17.68 7.29
CA LEU A 44 21.87 -17.38 6.72
C LEU A 44 21.38 -16.00 7.20
N ILE A 45 20.93 -15.21 6.25
CA ILE A 45 20.13 -14.00 6.47
C ILE A 45 18.77 -14.29 5.85
N SER A 46 17.71 -14.08 6.62
CA SER A 46 16.34 -14.16 6.12
C SER A 46 15.67 -12.80 6.24
N GLY A 47 14.54 -12.62 5.58
CA GLY A 47 13.90 -11.33 5.63
C GLY A 47 12.58 -11.24 4.90
N THR A 48 12.05 -10.03 4.92
CA THR A 48 10.90 -9.66 4.10
C THR A 48 11.18 -8.43 3.26
N ALA A 49 10.49 -8.32 2.12
CA ALA A 49 10.61 -7.18 1.22
C ALA A 49 9.22 -6.75 0.74
N PHE A 50 8.82 -5.53 1.11
CA PHE A 50 7.48 -4.99 0.86
C PHE A 50 7.52 -3.52 0.47
N SER A 51 6.52 -3.10 -0.31
CA SER A 51 6.11 -1.70 -0.46
C SER A 51 4.62 -1.60 -0.12
N THR A 52 3.76 -1.22 -1.07
CA THR A 52 2.30 -1.37 -0.93
C THR A 52 1.84 -2.82 -0.96
N SER A 53 2.68 -3.73 -1.46
CA SER A 53 2.52 -5.18 -1.46
C SER A 53 3.87 -5.89 -1.41
N ALA A 54 3.85 -7.23 -1.32
CA ALA A 54 5.06 -8.04 -1.38
C ALA A 54 5.80 -7.81 -2.71
N LEU A 55 7.13 -7.63 -2.65
CA LEU A 55 7.97 -7.41 -3.83
C LEU A 55 8.30 -8.73 -4.55
N ASN A 56 7.27 -9.52 -4.86
CA ASN A 56 7.42 -10.87 -5.42
C ASN A 56 8.28 -10.89 -6.69
N GLY A 57 9.21 -11.84 -6.77
CA GLY A 57 10.14 -12.00 -7.89
C GLY A 57 11.28 -10.99 -7.93
N ALA A 58 11.30 -9.99 -7.04
CA ALA A 58 12.38 -9.01 -6.98
C ALA A 58 13.69 -9.65 -6.51
N ASN A 59 14.80 -9.19 -7.09
CA ASN A 59 16.13 -9.63 -6.69
C ASN A 59 16.63 -8.83 -5.49
N VAL A 60 17.17 -9.53 -4.50
CA VAL A 60 17.84 -8.92 -3.34
C VAL A 60 19.35 -9.04 -3.52
N THR A 61 20.05 -7.92 -3.38
CA THR A 61 21.51 -7.85 -3.49
C THR A 61 22.12 -7.36 -2.18
N ALA A 62 23.34 -7.82 -1.89
CA ALA A 62 24.11 -7.42 -0.73
C ALA A 62 25.48 -6.88 -1.16
N ILE A 63 25.93 -5.80 -0.51
CA ILE A 63 27.34 -5.36 -0.53
C ILE A 63 27.81 -5.32 0.91
N CYS A 64 28.60 -6.33 1.27
CA CYS A 64 29.21 -6.48 2.58
C CYS A 64 30.65 -5.94 2.59
N LYS A 65 31.39 -6.18 3.67
CA LYS A 65 32.81 -5.83 3.76
C LYS A 65 33.60 -6.39 2.57
N ASP A 66 34.54 -5.60 2.08
CA ASP A 66 35.35 -5.88 0.88
C ASP A 66 34.55 -6.06 -0.43
N GLY A 67 33.27 -5.67 -0.45
CA GLY A 67 32.42 -5.71 -1.63
C GLY A 67 31.77 -7.07 -1.94
N ILE A 68 31.96 -8.07 -1.06
CA ILE A 68 31.39 -9.41 -1.23
C ILE A 68 29.88 -9.39 -0.93
N GLY A 69 29.09 -10.12 -1.71
CA GLY A 69 27.64 -10.23 -1.55
C GLY A 69 27.18 -11.64 -1.17
N PHE A 70 25.93 -11.97 -1.55
CA PHE A 70 25.38 -13.30 -1.34
C PHE A 70 26.13 -14.38 -2.12
N LYS A 71 26.18 -15.58 -1.55
CA LYS A 71 26.72 -16.79 -2.20
C LYS A 71 25.96 -17.18 -3.46
N ASN A 72 24.63 -17.01 -3.44
CA ASN A 72 23.71 -17.37 -4.51
C ASN A 72 22.77 -16.20 -4.82
N THR A 73 22.10 -16.24 -5.98
CA THR A 73 21.02 -15.31 -6.31
C THR A 73 19.88 -15.42 -5.30
N VAL A 74 19.47 -14.29 -4.74
CA VAL A 74 18.36 -14.21 -3.76
C VAL A 74 17.18 -13.52 -4.40
N ASN A 75 16.01 -14.13 -4.33
CA ASN A 75 14.76 -13.55 -4.82
C ASN A 75 13.69 -13.58 -3.75
N VAL A 76 12.79 -12.61 -3.82
CA VAL A 76 11.62 -12.49 -2.95
C VAL A 76 10.51 -13.40 -3.47
N ASN A 77 9.85 -14.16 -2.60
CA ASN A 77 8.73 -15.01 -2.95
C ASN A 77 7.37 -14.26 -2.90
N ALA A 78 6.28 -14.95 -3.23
CA ALA A 78 4.94 -14.36 -3.27
C ALA A 78 4.44 -13.82 -1.92
N GLN A 79 4.98 -14.33 -0.81
CA GLN A 79 4.68 -13.86 0.54
C GLN A 79 5.63 -12.74 1.00
N GLY A 80 6.48 -12.24 0.11
CA GLY A 80 7.46 -11.20 0.41
C GLY A 80 8.70 -11.70 1.15
N LYS A 81 8.87 -13.01 1.35
CA LYS A 81 10.00 -13.59 2.09
C LYS A 81 11.19 -13.84 1.18
N TRP A 82 12.40 -13.70 1.70
CA TRP A 82 13.65 -14.00 1.01
C TRP A 82 14.69 -14.60 1.98
N GLN A 83 15.68 -15.31 1.43
CA GLN A 83 16.77 -15.92 2.18
C GLN A 83 18.07 -15.89 1.37
N GLY A 84 19.19 -15.57 2.01
CA GLY A 84 20.51 -15.54 1.39
C GLY A 84 21.61 -15.97 2.35
N GLU A 85 22.72 -16.44 1.81
CA GLU A 85 23.90 -16.84 2.59
C GLU A 85 25.05 -15.86 2.34
N VAL A 86 25.71 -15.40 3.40
CA VAL A 86 26.88 -14.51 3.35
C VAL A 86 28.03 -15.12 4.14
N ASP A 87 29.26 -14.93 3.68
CA ASP A 87 30.47 -15.24 4.44
C ASP A 87 30.47 -14.48 5.78
N ASN A 88 30.54 -15.23 6.89
CA ASN A 88 30.48 -14.69 8.25
C ASN A 88 31.53 -13.59 8.51
N SER A 89 32.70 -13.68 7.87
CA SER A 89 33.78 -12.71 8.02
C SER A 89 33.54 -11.38 7.28
N LYS A 90 32.48 -11.32 6.46
CA LYS A 90 32.19 -10.18 5.58
C LYS A 90 31.08 -9.26 6.11
N PHE A 91 30.38 -9.62 7.17
CA PHE A 91 29.46 -8.69 7.82
C PHE A 91 30.17 -7.39 8.28
N PRO A 92 29.45 -6.25 8.35
CA PRO A 92 28.02 -6.07 8.06
C PRO A 92 27.73 -5.92 6.55
N CYS A 93 26.46 -6.01 6.17
CA CYS A 93 26.01 -5.88 4.78
C CYS A 93 25.00 -4.75 4.59
N ARG A 94 25.13 -4.07 3.46
CA ARG A 94 24.10 -3.18 2.91
C ARG A 94 23.28 -3.96 1.94
N LEU A 95 21.97 -3.85 2.05
CA LEU A 95 21.02 -4.61 1.25
C LEU A 95 20.24 -3.69 0.32
N GLN A 96 19.88 -4.21 -0.84
CA GLN A 96 19.00 -3.54 -1.79
C GLN A 96 18.01 -4.56 -2.35
N VAL A 97 16.78 -4.11 -2.57
CA VAL A 97 15.80 -4.77 -3.43
C VAL A 97 15.34 -3.78 -4.50
N LYS A 98 15.23 -4.23 -5.75
CA LYS A 98 14.70 -3.43 -6.86
C LYS A 98 13.42 -4.04 -7.40
N ALA A 99 12.35 -3.26 -7.45
CA ALA A 99 11.06 -3.69 -7.96
C ALA A 99 10.28 -2.50 -8.53
N ASN A 100 9.59 -2.70 -9.65
CA ASN A 100 8.67 -1.71 -10.24
C ASN A 100 9.29 -0.31 -10.43
N GLY A 101 10.57 -0.25 -10.81
CA GLY A 101 11.30 1.02 -10.99
C GLY A 101 11.79 1.69 -9.71
N GLN A 102 11.42 1.18 -8.52
CA GLN A 102 11.89 1.69 -7.23
C GLN A 102 12.97 0.77 -6.62
N SER A 103 13.88 1.37 -5.86
CA SER A 103 14.84 0.64 -5.02
C SER A 103 14.58 0.94 -3.55
N TYR A 104 14.68 -0.08 -2.71
CA TYR A 104 14.63 0.07 -1.25
C TYR A 104 15.88 -0.54 -0.63
N TYR A 105 16.31 0.05 0.48
CA TYR A 105 17.59 -0.26 1.09
C TYR A 105 17.43 -0.62 2.57
N SER A 106 18.37 -1.44 3.05
CA SER A 106 18.41 -1.89 4.43
C SER A 106 19.84 -2.23 4.85
N TYR A 107 20.01 -2.58 6.12
CA TYR A 107 21.29 -2.86 6.75
C TYR A 107 21.17 -4.07 7.66
N VAL A 108 22.20 -4.92 7.66
CA VAL A 108 22.25 -6.11 8.52
C VAL A 108 23.66 -6.27 9.11
N GLU A 109 23.75 -6.29 10.43
CA GLU A 109 25.03 -6.34 11.14
C GLU A 109 25.62 -7.75 11.21
N ARG A 110 24.76 -8.78 11.26
CA ARG A 110 25.12 -10.20 11.43
C ARG A 110 23.97 -11.09 10.96
N GLU A 111 24.06 -12.41 11.11
CA GLU A 111 22.95 -13.29 10.77
C GLU A 111 21.65 -12.93 11.48
N GLY A 112 20.52 -13.13 10.81
CA GLY A 112 19.22 -12.81 11.39
C GLY A 112 18.14 -12.48 10.35
N ASN A 113 17.03 -11.94 10.87
CA ASN A 113 15.92 -11.46 10.07
C ASN A 113 16.09 -9.97 9.75
N VAL A 114 15.88 -9.55 8.51
CA VAL A 114 15.94 -8.14 8.12
C VAL A 114 14.90 -7.78 7.05
N ASN A 115 14.22 -6.66 7.25
CA ASN A 115 13.22 -6.12 6.35
C ASN A 115 13.88 -5.18 5.33
N ILE A 116 13.30 -5.12 4.13
CA ILE A 116 13.68 -4.15 3.09
C ILE A 116 12.40 -3.50 2.56
N ASN A 117 12.17 -2.24 2.95
CA ASN A 117 10.93 -1.53 2.66
C ASN A 117 11.14 0.00 2.73
N PRO A 118 10.13 0.83 2.41
CA PRO A 118 10.26 2.30 2.48
C PRO A 118 10.68 2.85 3.85
N LEU A 119 10.29 2.20 4.96
CA LEU A 119 10.64 2.68 6.30
C LEU A 119 12.11 2.38 6.63
N THR A 120 12.63 1.20 6.28
CA THR A 120 14.07 0.90 6.46
C THR A 120 14.93 1.85 5.63
N ASP A 121 14.43 2.22 4.46
CA ASP A 121 15.07 3.17 3.55
C ASP A 121 15.13 4.59 4.13
N MET A 122 14.03 5.06 4.74
CA MET A 122 14.01 6.34 5.48
C MET A 122 14.93 6.34 6.70
N VAL A 123 15.00 5.23 7.46
CA VAL A 123 15.95 5.11 8.58
C VAL A 123 17.38 5.20 8.07
N VAL A 124 17.71 4.50 6.98
CA VAL A 124 19.04 4.57 6.34
C VAL A 124 19.35 6.01 5.94
N ALA A 125 18.42 6.72 5.29
CA ALA A 125 18.61 8.10 4.88
C ALA A 125 18.91 9.02 6.07
N TYR A 126 18.10 8.93 7.13
CA TYR A 126 18.25 9.74 8.33
C TYR A 126 19.54 9.44 9.10
N ALA A 127 19.85 8.15 9.29
CA ALA A 127 21.02 7.70 10.06
C ALA A 127 22.36 8.01 9.38
N SER A 128 22.38 7.97 8.04
CA SER A 128 23.60 8.18 7.25
C SER A 128 23.80 9.60 6.75
N ASN A 129 22.75 10.44 6.82
CA ASN A 129 22.67 11.75 6.17
C ASN A 129 22.97 11.69 4.66
N GLN A 130 22.60 10.59 4.01
CA GLN A 130 22.83 10.37 2.58
C GLN A 130 21.55 9.89 1.90
N VAL A 131 21.47 10.10 0.59
CA VAL A 131 20.46 9.40 -0.21
C VAL A 131 20.78 7.90 -0.15
N PRO A 132 19.80 7.01 0.13
CA PRO A 132 20.05 5.59 0.31
C PRO A 132 20.79 4.91 -0.85
N ALA A 133 20.49 5.30 -2.09
CA ALA A 133 21.20 4.81 -3.27
C ALA A 133 22.71 5.13 -3.26
N THR A 134 23.09 6.32 -2.77
CA THR A 134 24.49 6.73 -2.60
C THR A 134 25.13 5.98 -1.43
N TRP A 135 24.42 5.90 -0.30
CA TRP A 135 24.88 5.17 0.88
C TRP A 135 25.13 3.69 0.59
N TYR A 136 24.29 3.06 -0.23
CA TYR A 136 24.45 1.65 -0.59
C TYR A 136 25.79 1.35 -1.29
N GLN A 137 26.38 2.32 -2.01
CA GLN A 137 27.64 2.14 -2.74
C GLN A 137 28.85 2.17 -1.81
N SER A 138 28.96 3.19 -0.94
CA SER A 138 30.16 3.40 -0.09
C SER A 138 29.90 3.79 1.36
N GLY A 139 28.63 3.96 1.75
CA GLY A 139 28.23 4.35 3.09
C GLY A 139 28.56 3.32 4.17
N THR A 140 28.75 3.82 5.39
CA THR A 140 28.93 3.03 6.60
C THR A 140 27.73 3.23 7.54
N MET A 141 27.52 2.28 8.44
CA MET A 141 26.46 2.34 9.44
C MET A 141 26.95 1.70 10.73
N THR A 142 26.51 2.25 11.85
CA THR A 142 26.75 1.70 13.19
C THR A 142 25.41 1.39 13.81
N THR A 143 25.33 0.36 14.64
CA THR A 143 24.11 -0.04 15.34
C THR A 143 23.51 1.10 16.19
N GLU A 144 24.34 1.94 16.81
CA GLU A 144 23.88 3.10 17.58
C GLU A 144 23.14 4.14 16.71
N LYS A 145 23.73 4.54 15.57
CA LYS A 145 23.09 5.44 14.61
C LYS A 145 21.79 4.87 14.05
N LEU A 146 21.80 3.58 13.70
CA LEU A 146 20.62 2.92 13.15
C LEU A 146 19.47 2.87 14.17
N ASN A 147 19.78 2.49 15.41
CA ASN A 147 18.79 2.44 16.50
C ASN A 147 18.23 3.82 16.82
N SER A 148 19.11 4.83 16.91
CA SER A 148 18.69 6.22 17.16
C SER A 148 17.76 6.74 16.06
N ALA A 149 18.08 6.46 14.80
CA ALA A 149 17.26 6.82 13.65
C ALA A 149 15.94 6.05 13.59
N ASN A 150 15.95 4.75 13.92
CA ASN A 150 14.73 3.94 14.03
C ASN A 150 13.78 4.55 15.07
N SER A 151 14.26 4.81 16.28
CA SER A 151 13.46 5.42 17.35
C SER A 151 12.94 6.81 16.98
N ALA A 152 13.77 7.64 16.33
CA ALA A 152 13.35 8.98 15.88
C ALA A 152 12.25 8.90 14.81
N LEU A 153 12.38 8.00 13.84
CA LEU A 153 11.37 7.79 12.80
C LEU A 153 10.07 7.25 13.40
N VAL A 154 10.13 6.24 14.28
CA VAL A 154 8.95 5.69 14.96
C VAL A 154 8.23 6.77 15.76
N ALA A 155 8.96 7.59 16.52
CA ALA A 155 8.37 8.67 17.30
C ALA A 155 7.64 9.69 16.41
N GLU A 156 8.23 10.08 15.28
CA GLU A 156 7.58 11.01 14.36
C GLU A 156 6.39 10.36 13.63
N LEU A 157 6.46 9.08 13.24
CA LEU A 157 5.33 8.36 12.65
C LEU A 157 4.13 8.32 13.61
N ILE A 158 4.36 8.04 14.90
CA ILE A 158 3.31 8.08 15.92
C ILE A 158 2.70 9.48 16.03
N LYS A 159 3.55 10.51 16.11
CA LYS A 159 3.12 11.92 16.17
C LYS A 159 2.32 12.34 14.93
N LYS A 160 2.59 11.71 13.77
CA LYS A 160 1.88 11.93 12.51
C LYS A 160 0.63 11.07 12.33
N GLY A 161 0.29 10.23 13.31
CA GLY A 161 -0.95 9.44 13.36
C GLY A 161 -0.86 8.03 12.78
N TYR A 162 0.34 7.56 12.41
CA TYR A 162 0.52 6.20 11.91
C TYR A 162 0.42 5.18 13.05
N GLY A 163 -0.29 4.07 12.82
CA GLY A 163 -0.59 3.05 13.83
C GLY A 163 0.57 2.10 14.14
N ILE A 164 1.72 2.64 14.54
CA ILE A 164 2.93 1.88 14.90
C ILE A 164 3.15 1.92 16.43
N ASN A 165 3.66 0.83 16.99
CA ASN A 165 4.06 0.78 18.41
C ASN A 165 5.34 1.61 18.67
N ASN A 166 5.47 2.16 19.88
CA ASN A 166 6.62 2.97 20.27
C ASN A 166 7.97 2.22 20.24
N ASP A 167 7.95 0.90 20.37
CA ASP A 167 9.11 0.01 20.39
C ASP A 167 9.30 -0.75 19.06
N ALA A 168 8.62 -0.34 17.99
CA ALA A 168 8.68 -1.04 16.71
C ALA A 168 10.12 -1.11 16.16
N ASP A 169 10.59 -2.34 15.93
CA ASP A 169 11.82 -2.60 15.18
C ASP A 169 11.50 -2.69 13.69
N LEU A 170 11.80 -1.62 12.95
CA LEU A 170 11.50 -1.53 11.52
C LEU A 170 12.38 -2.46 10.69
N PHE A 171 13.53 -2.89 11.22
CA PHE A 171 14.50 -3.74 10.53
C PHE A 171 14.26 -5.20 10.80
N ASN A 172 14.16 -5.65 12.04
CA ASN A 172 14.26 -7.08 12.33
C ASN A 172 12.93 -7.73 12.72
N ALA A 173 11.87 -6.97 13.00
CA ALA A 173 10.55 -7.54 13.29
C ALA A 173 10.02 -8.31 12.07
N GLU A 174 9.46 -9.50 12.27
CA GLU A 174 8.83 -10.24 11.17
C GLU A 174 7.64 -9.41 10.63
N MET A 175 7.72 -8.99 9.37
CA MET A 175 6.64 -8.26 8.72
C MET A 175 5.74 -9.21 7.93
N LYS A 176 4.43 -9.02 8.04
CA LYS A 176 3.41 -9.76 7.29
C LYS A 176 2.50 -8.77 6.56
N VAL A 177 1.80 -9.27 5.56
CA VAL A 177 0.68 -8.53 4.94
C VAL A 177 -0.26 -8.08 6.06
N ASN A 178 -0.66 -6.81 6.02
CA ASN A 178 -1.53 -6.15 7.00
C ASN A 178 -0.99 -6.07 8.44
N SER A 179 0.31 -6.32 8.66
CA SER A 179 0.94 -5.96 9.93
C SER A 179 0.96 -4.44 10.14
N PRO A 180 1.06 -3.93 11.39
CA PRO A 180 1.09 -2.49 11.65
C PRO A 180 2.15 -1.73 10.85
N ILE A 181 3.35 -2.30 10.69
CA ILE A 181 4.43 -1.71 9.88
C ILE A 181 4.06 -1.68 8.40
N HIS A 182 3.48 -2.77 7.87
CA HIS A 182 3.01 -2.82 6.47
C HIS A 182 1.88 -1.82 6.20
N GLN A 183 0.92 -1.69 7.11
CA GLN A 183 -0.15 -0.70 7.00
C GLN A 183 0.41 0.72 7.02
N ALA A 184 1.35 1.02 7.92
CA ALA A 184 1.98 2.33 7.96
C ALA A 184 2.76 2.65 6.68
N ILE A 185 3.40 1.66 6.03
CA ILE A 185 4.01 1.84 4.71
C ILE A 185 2.96 2.24 3.67
N GLN A 186 1.86 1.50 3.58
CA GLN A 186 0.78 1.78 2.63
C GLN A 186 0.20 3.18 2.84
N GLU A 187 -0.13 3.51 4.09
CA GLU A 187 -0.68 4.82 4.48
C GLU A 187 0.31 5.96 4.20
N LEU A 188 1.60 5.74 4.43
CA LEU A 188 2.64 6.75 4.19
C LEU A 188 2.83 7.02 2.70
N LEU A 189 2.95 5.98 1.87
CA LEU A 189 3.09 6.14 0.44
C LEU A 189 1.87 6.85 -0.18
N GLU A 190 0.68 6.53 0.32
CA GLU A 190 -0.54 7.23 -0.10
C GLU A 190 -0.59 8.67 0.41
N ALA A 191 -0.13 8.93 1.64
CA ALA A 191 -0.03 10.28 2.17
C ALA A 191 0.96 11.17 1.39
N ILE A 192 2.02 10.58 0.84
CA ILE A 192 2.97 11.25 -0.05
C ILE A 192 2.31 11.56 -1.39
N LYS A 193 1.62 10.59 -2.01
CA LYS A 193 0.92 10.77 -3.30
C LYS A 193 -0.09 11.92 -3.25
N ASN A 194 -0.76 12.09 -2.12
CA ASN A 194 -1.77 13.13 -1.91
C ASN A 194 -1.21 14.41 -1.26
N ASN A 195 0.12 14.56 -1.15
CA ASN A 195 0.73 15.71 -0.49
C ASN A 195 0.99 16.86 -1.48
N GLU A 196 0.50 18.06 -1.16
CA GLU A 196 0.76 19.25 -1.99
C GLU A 196 2.18 19.80 -1.85
N ASN A 197 2.89 19.50 -0.75
CA ASN A 197 4.20 20.07 -0.43
C ASN A 197 5.37 19.11 -0.72
N ILE A 198 5.10 17.82 -0.89
CA ILE A 198 6.10 16.78 -1.11
C ILE A 198 5.73 16.11 -2.43
N LYS A 199 6.55 16.37 -3.46
CA LYS A 199 6.27 15.93 -4.83
C LYS A 199 6.13 14.41 -4.94
N ASP A 200 7.06 13.68 -4.34
CA ASP A 200 7.17 12.23 -4.45
C ASP A 200 8.01 11.65 -3.30
N TYR A 201 8.13 10.32 -3.28
CA TYR A 201 8.88 9.58 -2.27
C TYR A 201 10.37 9.97 -2.23
N ASP A 202 11.00 10.19 -3.39
CA ASP A 202 12.41 10.58 -3.47
C ASP A 202 12.63 12.00 -2.92
N ALA A 203 11.71 12.93 -3.16
CA ALA A 203 11.73 14.26 -2.57
C ALA A 203 11.63 14.20 -1.03
N LEU A 204 10.82 13.29 -0.48
CA LEU A 204 10.78 13.07 0.97
C LEU A 204 12.12 12.54 1.50
N LEU A 205 12.74 11.56 0.82
CA LEU A 205 14.04 11.04 1.24
C LEU A 205 15.12 12.14 1.27
N MET A 206 15.07 13.09 0.33
CA MET A 206 15.96 14.26 0.33
C MET A 206 15.80 15.13 1.57
N LEU A 207 14.56 15.33 2.06
CA LEU A 207 14.29 16.06 3.30
C LEU A 207 14.76 15.27 4.53
N ILE A 208 14.49 13.97 4.56
CA ILE A 208 14.82 13.08 5.68
C ILE A 208 16.32 12.96 5.86
N LYS A 209 17.12 12.81 4.80
CA LYS A 209 18.59 12.76 4.93
C LYS A 209 19.17 14.03 5.56
N ASP A 210 18.50 15.17 5.39
CA ASP A 210 18.92 16.46 5.95
C ASP A 210 18.38 16.68 7.38
N GLY A 211 17.83 15.64 8.00
CA GLY A 211 17.36 15.64 9.38
C GLY A 211 15.91 16.09 9.56
N ASN A 212 15.18 16.38 8.47
CA ASN A 212 13.85 16.98 8.54
C ASN A 212 12.72 15.96 8.70
N LEU A 213 12.80 15.06 9.69
CA LEU A 213 11.75 14.06 9.94
C LEU A 213 10.37 14.69 10.16
N SER A 214 10.31 15.91 10.72
CA SER A 214 9.04 16.63 10.92
C SER A 214 8.29 16.93 9.62
N GLN A 215 8.95 16.83 8.46
CA GLN A 215 8.35 16.95 7.13
C GLN A 215 7.65 15.67 6.67
N LEU A 216 7.70 14.57 7.44
CA LEU A 216 6.83 13.43 7.18
C LEU A 216 5.39 13.92 7.04
N PRO A 217 4.68 13.52 5.97
CA PRO A 217 3.28 13.87 5.85
C PRO A 217 2.53 13.33 7.05
N LYS A 218 1.50 14.05 7.49
CA LYS A 218 0.55 13.45 8.44
C LYS A 218 -0.10 12.27 7.73
N LYS A 219 -0.41 11.21 8.49
CA LYS A 219 -1.32 10.18 8.02
C LYS A 219 -2.52 10.90 7.43
N VAL A 220 -2.79 10.66 6.16
CA VAL A 220 -4.05 11.11 5.59
C VAL A 220 -5.09 10.23 6.28
N ASP A 221 -6.05 10.85 6.96
CA ASP A 221 -7.29 10.18 7.34
C ASP A 221 -8.05 9.84 6.06
N ILE A 222 -7.51 8.85 5.36
CA ILE A 222 -8.26 8.04 4.43
C ILE A 222 -8.91 7.05 5.38
N LEU A 223 -10.21 7.20 5.58
CA LEU A 223 -11.06 6.20 6.21
C LEU A 223 -11.13 4.95 5.30
N ASN A 224 -9.98 4.37 4.93
CA ASN A 224 -9.89 3.03 4.39
C ASN A 224 -10.17 2.09 5.57
N ASN A 225 -11.40 1.57 5.60
CA ASN A 225 -12.05 0.74 6.62
C ASN A 225 -12.95 1.48 7.62
N SER A 226 -13.67 2.52 7.19
CA SER A 226 -15.04 2.60 7.70
C SER A 226 -15.81 1.45 7.06
N ILE A 227 -16.41 0.58 7.88
CA ILE A 227 -17.57 -0.22 7.48
C ILE A 227 -18.44 0.74 6.65
N PRO A 228 -18.79 0.41 5.38
CA PRO A 228 -19.65 1.26 4.57
C PRO A 228 -20.82 1.72 5.45
N MET A 229 -21.03 3.04 5.53
CA MET A 229 -22.13 3.53 6.35
C MET A 229 -23.42 2.93 5.78
N ILE A 230 -24.10 2.14 6.59
CA ILE A 230 -25.39 1.56 6.23
C ILE A 230 -26.44 2.58 6.62
N PHE A 231 -27.07 3.15 5.60
CA PHE A 231 -28.12 4.13 5.78
C PHE A 231 -29.44 3.43 5.98
N ASN A 232 -30.20 3.91 6.98
CA ASN A 232 -31.58 3.54 7.19
C ASN A 232 -32.46 4.72 6.78
N PHE A 233 -33.56 4.41 6.12
CA PHE A 233 -34.46 5.40 5.56
C PHE A 233 -35.79 5.42 6.31
N ASN A 234 -36.20 6.61 6.74
CA ASN A 234 -37.51 6.79 7.37
C ASN A 234 -38.51 7.29 6.32
N ALA A 235 -39.18 6.39 5.61
CA ALA A 235 -40.17 6.74 4.59
C ALA A 235 -41.35 7.56 5.15
N ASN A 236 -41.67 7.42 6.45
CA ASN A 236 -42.70 8.23 7.11
C ASN A 236 -42.32 9.71 7.26
N ALA A 237 -41.06 10.06 7.01
CA ALA A 237 -40.59 11.44 6.96
C ALA A 237 -40.93 12.14 5.63
N CYS A 238 -41.55 11.43 4.69
CA CYS A 238 -41.94 11.89 3.36
C CYS A 238 -43.43 11.63 3.09
N GLN A 239 -43.95 12.24 2.02
CA GLN A 239 -45.28 11.97 1.48
C GLN A 239 -45.21 10.89 0.39
N ILE A 240 -46.03 9.85 0.49
CA ILE A 240 -46.08 8.77 -0.49
C ILE A 240 -46.77 9.21 -1.80
N LEU A 241 -46.21 8.78 -2.93
CA LEU A 241 -46.80 8.94 -4.27
C LEU A 241 -47.37 7.60 -4.78
N PRO A 242 -48.27 7.62 -5.78
CA PRO A 242 -48.74 6.40 -6.43
C PRO A 242 -47.55 5.58 -6.96
N ALA A 243 -47.55 4.28 -6.66
CA ALA A 243 -46.53 3.38 -7.17
C ALA A 243 -46.57 3.29 -8.71
N LEU A 244 -45.40 3.18 -9.30
CA LEU A 244 -45.20 2.79 -10.70
C LEU A 244 -44.83 1.30 -10.74
N GLU A 245 -44.85 0.69 -11.92
CA GLU A 245 -44.72 -0.77 -12.11
C GLU A 245 -43.59 -1.40 -11.26
N ASN A 246 -42.41 -0.80 -11.24
CA ASN A 246 -41.23 -1.28 -10.51
C ASN A 246 -40.65 -0.24 -9.52
N MET A 247 -41.41 0.79 -9.15
CA MET A 247 -40.92 1.87 -8.30
C MET A 247 -41.94 2.35 -7.27
N GLN A 248 -41.48 2.53 -6.04
CA GLN A 248 -42.23 3.26 -5.00
C GLN A 248 -41.58 4.63 -4.79
N GLN A 249 -42.36 5.69 -5.02
CA GLN A 249 -41.89 7.07 -4.94
C GLN A 249 -42.45 7.81 -3.72
N TYR A 250 -41.67 8.77 -3.24
CA TYR A 250 -41.99 9.68 -2.15
C TYR A 250 -41.52 11.09 -2.51
N ASN A 251 -42.22 12.10 -1.99
CA ASN A 251 -41.84 13.50 -2.11
C ASN A 251 -42.00 14.26 -0.79
N LYS A 252 -41.65 15.56 -0.75
CA LYS A 252 -41.72 16.39 0.46
C LYS A 252 -41.03 15.77 1.68
N CYS A 253 -39.89 15.12 1.46
CA CYS A 253 -39.10 14.52 2.51
C CYS A 253 -38.56 15.60 3.47
N SER A 254 -38.73 15.38 4.77
CA SER A 254 -38.12 16.20 5.81
C SER A 254 -36.70 15.78 6.12
N ASP A 255 -36.01 16.58 6.94
CA ASP A 255 -34.68 16.29 7.48
C ASP A 255 -34.57 14.96 8.24
N LYS A 256 -35.70 14.34 8.60
CA LYS A 256 -35.77 13.05 9.30
C LYS A 256 -35.73 11.82 8.38
N VAL A 257 -35.75 12.00 7.06
CA VAL A 257 -35.66 10.87 6.10
C VAL A 257 -34.37 10.06 6.28
N ILE A 258 -33.29 10.76 6.65
CA ILE A 258 -31.96 10.18 6.90
C ILE A 258 -31.30 10.93 8.07
N ASN A 259 -30.59 10.20 8.94
CA ASN A 259 -29.92 10.80 10.11
C ASN A 259 -28.78 11.75 9.69
N ASN A 260 -28.25 12.54 10.62
CA ASN A 260 -27.04 13.33 10.35
C ASN A 260 -25.83 12.41 10.16
N PHE A 261 -24.93 12.78 9.26
CA PHE A 261 -23.74 11.98 8.95
C PHE A 261 -22.61 12.82 8.34
N ILE A 262 -21.42 12.25 8.34
CA ILE A 262 -20.27 12.70 7.56
C ILE A 262 -19.76 11.47 6.81
N GLU A 263 -19.74 11.55 5.50
CA GLU A 263 -19.20 10.54 4.60
C GLU A 263 -18.04 11.16 3.82
N SER A 264 -16.88 10.52 3.86
CA SER A 264 -15.65 11.02 3.24
C SER A 264 -14.86 9.95 2.50
N ASN A 265 -15.45 8.76 2.38
CA ASN A 265 -14.97 7.65 1.56
C ASN A 265 -15.54 7.77 0.12
N LEU A 266 -15.48 8.99 -0.42
CA LEU A 266 -15.96 9.34 -1.74
C LEU A 266 -14.81 9.94 -2.56
N VAL A 267 -14.77 9.59 -3.83
CA VAL A 267 -13.85 10.16 -4.83
C VAL A 267 -14.63 10.58 -6.05
N ALA A 268 -14.10 11.51 -6.84
CA ALA A 268 -14.69 11.87 -8.11
C ALA A 268 -14.81 10.64 -9.04
N ALA A 269 -15.84 10.60 -9.88
CA ALA A 269 -16.05 9.49 -10.80
C ALA A 269 -15.04 9.50 -11.97
N ASP A 270 -14.55 10.69 -12.33
CA ASP A 270 -13.66 10.96 -13.47
C ASP A 270 -12.17 11.08 -13.09
N SER A 271 -11.87 11.18 -11.81
CA SER A 271 -10.54 11.40 -11.25
C SER A 271 -10.45 10.81 -9.84
N ASP A 272 -9.28 10.83 -9.20
CA ASP A 272 -9.15 10.36 -7.81
C ASP A 272 -9.29 11.50 -6.78
N GLU A 273 -9.85 12.65 -7.19
CA GLU A 273 -10.04 13.79 -6.30
C GLU A 273 -11.04 13.45 -5.18
N LYS A 274 -10.70 13.79 -3.94
CA LYS A 274 -11.51 13.46 -2.76
C LYS A 274 -12.80 14.27 -2.71
N CYS A 275 -13.89 13.60 -2.34
CA CYS A 275 -15.16 14.23 -2.01
C CYS A 275 -15.56 14.02 -0.55
N VAL A 276 -16.30 14.96 0.02
CA VAL A 276 -16.88 14.86 1.37
C VAL A 276 -18.36 15.24 1.32
N LEU A 277 -19.23 14.36 1.79
CA LEU A 277 -20.66 14.58 1.94
C LEU A 277 -21.01 14.71 3.42
N VAL A 278 -21.70 15.78 3.78
CA VAL A 278 -22.12 16.04 5.17
C VAL A 278 -23.61 16.33 5.20
N LYS A 279 -24.31 15.72 6.16
CA LYS A 279 -25.65 16.15 6.57
C LYS A 279 -25.65 16.64 8.01
N GLN A 280 -26.13 17.86 8.23
CA GLN A 280 -26.34 18.42 9.55
C GLN A 280 -27.70 19.14 9.60
N GLY A 281 -28.63 18.58 10.38
CA GLY A 281 -30.01 19.04 10.40
C GLY A 281 -30.66 18.82 9.03
N ASN A 282 -31.30 19.85 8.49
CA ASN A 282 -31.87 19.83 7.14
C ASN A 282 -30.83 20.07 6.04
N LYS A 283 -29.63 20.56 6.35
CA LYS A 283 -28.64 20.89 5.33
C LYS A 283 -27.80 19.68 4.94
N VAL A 284 -27.68 19.43 3.63
CA VAL A 284 -26.76 18.47 3.02
C VAL A 284 -25.75 19.22 2.17
N SER A 285 -24.48 18.85 2.24
CA SER A 285 -23.39 19.52 1.52
C SER A 285 -22.40 18.53 0.95
N LEU A 286 -22.11 18.66 -0.34
CA LEU A 286 -21.07 17.93 -1.04
C LEU A 286 -19.91 18.88 -1.34
N THR A 287 -18.71 18.47 -0.97
CA THR A 287 -17.47 19.21 -1.24
C THR A 287 -16.54 18.36 -2.10
N LYS A 288 -15.97 18.95 -3.15
CA LYS A 288 -14.91 18.39 -3.99
C LYS A 288 -13.85 19.47 -4.21
N GLY A 289 -12.62 19.21 -3.73
CA GLY A 289 -11.57 20.24 -3.71
C GLY A 289 -12.03 21.50 -2.97
N ASN A 290 -11.94 22.66 -3.63
CA ASN A 290 -12.37 23.96 -3.08
C ASN A 290 -13.83 24.33 -3.39
N GLN A 291 -14.59 23.44 -4.02
CA GLN A 291 -15.96 23.68 -4.42
C GLN A 291 -16.93 22.97 -3.47
N THR A 292 -18.03 23.64 -3.11
CA THR A 292 -19.08 23.07 -2.28
C THR A 292 -20.46 23.36 -2.88
N VAL A 293 -21.30 22.32 -2.95
CA VAL A 293 -22.73 22.43 -3.25
C VAL A 293 -23.49 22.10 -1.99
N SER A 294 -24.55 22.86 -1.69
CA SER A 294 -25.44 22.59 -0.56
C SER A 294 -26.90 22.60 -1.01
N ALA A 295 -27.70 21.72 -0.42
CA ALA A 295 -29.16 21.69 -0.53
C ALA A 295 -29.77 21.42 0.86
N LEU A 296 -31.08 21.56 0.98
CA LEU A 296 -31.86 21.50 2.21
C LEU A 296 -32.98 20.47 2.03
N LEU A 297 -33.24 19.70 3.07
CA LEU A 297 -34.42 18.85 3.23
C LEU A 297 -35.47 19.64 4.01
N ASP A 298 -36.16 20.54 3.33
CA ASP A 298 -37.14 21.47 3.90
C ASP A 298 -38.57 21.20 3.42
N GLN A 299 -38.83 19.97 2.96
CA GLN A 299 -40.12 19.47 2.52
C GLN A 299 -40.62 20.15 1.25
N GLU A 300 -39.69 20.62 0.41
CA GLU A 300 -39.99 21.08 -0.94
C GLU A 300 -40.60 19.94 -1.76
N LEU A 301 -41.38 20.29 -2.79
CA LEU A 301 -42.10 19.31 -3.60
C LEU A 301 -41.18 18.22 -4.17
N GLU A 302 -39.91 18.56 -4.37
CA GLU A 302 -38.92 17.76 -5.09
C GLU A 302 -37.90 17.10 -4.15
N ASP A 303 -38.04 17.32 -2.83
CA ASP A 303 -37.33 16.54 -1.83
C ASP A 303 -37.90 15.12 -1.84
N GLY A 304 -37.27 14.26 -2.62
CA GLY A 304 -37.82 12.98 -3.02
C GLY A 304 -36.99 11.80 -2.56
N MET A 305 -37.65 10.65 -2.43
CA MET A 305 -36.99 9.37 -2.25
C MET A 305 -37.69 8.34 -3.14
N SER A 306 -36.93 7.47 -3.79
CA SER A 306 -37.48 6.37 -4.58
C SER A 306 -36.81 5.05 -4.26
N PHE A 307 -37.62 3.98 -4.23
CA PHE A 307 -37.18 2.61 -4.17
C PHE A 307 -37.46 1.95 -5.52
N THR A 308 -36.43 1.40 -6.15
CA THR A 308 -36.52 0.66 -7.41
C THR A 308 -36.40 -0.83 -7.14
N PHE A 309 -37.28 -1.60 -7.74
CA PHE A 309 -37.36 -3.05 -7.56
C PHE A 309 -37.06 -3.78 -8.87
N ASP A 310 -36.33 -4.89 -8.79
CA ASP A 310 -36.11 -5.82 -9.89
C ASP A 310 -36.59 -7.22 -9.46
N GLU A 311 -37.42 -7.85 -10.27
CA GLU A 311 -38.10 -9.12 -9.96
C GLU A 311 -38.75 -9.20 -8.56
N GLY A 312 -39.14 -8.04 -8.00
CA GLY A 312 -39.76 -7.92 -6.67
C GLY A 312 -38.77 -7.73 -5.51
N GLU A 313 -37.47 -7.76 -5.77
CA GLU A 313 -36.42 -7.48 -4.79
C GLU A 313 -35.98 -6.01 -4.87
N LEU A 314 -35.67 -5.40 -3.74
CA LEU A 314 -35.13 -4.04 -3.71
C LEU A 314 -33.76 -4.02 -4.37
N GLU A 315 -33.55 -3.11 -5.32
CA GLU A 315 -32.30 -2.96 -6.06
C GLU A 315 -31.56 -1.68 -5.66
N ILE A 316 -32.27 -0.55 -5.68
CA ILE A 316 -31.70 0.79 -5.55
C ILE A 316 -32.60 1.66 -4.68
N VAL A 317 -31.98 2.51 -3.86
CA VAL A 317 -32.66 3.64 -3.21
C VAL A 317 -32.02 4.93 -3.68
N ASP A 318 -32.84 5.89 -4.09
CA ASP A 318 -32.39 7.24 -4.43
C ASP A 318 -33.00 8.26 -3.49
N ILE A 319 -32.24 9.29 -3.13
CA ILE A 319 -32.73 10.49 -2.43
C ILE A 319 -32.33 11.72 -3.24
N MET A 320 -33.30 12.56 -3.55
CA MET A 320 -33.10 13.85 -4.21
C MET A 320 -33.41 14.97 -3.22
N ILE A 321 -32.48 15.90 -3.06
CA ILE A 321 -32.57 17.03 -2.12
C ILE A 321 -32.42 18.31 -2.92
N ASN A 322 -33.34 19.26 -2.76
CA ASN A 322 -33.37 20.46 -3.59
C ASN A 322 -33.48 21.73 -2.74
N THR A 323 -32.92 22.84 -3.23
CA THR A 323 -33.10 24.15 -2.60
C THR A 323 -33.12 25.26 -3.64
N GLY A 324 -34.09 26.16 -3.49
CA GLY A 324 -34.31 27.27 -4.38
C GLY A 324 -35.58 27.10 -5.23
N PRO A 325 -35.99 28.14 -5.95
CA PRO A 325 -37.23 28.12 -6.74
C PRO A 325 -37.11 27.10 -7.89
N TYR A 326 -37.96 26.07 -7.87
CA TYR A 326 -37.92 24.97 -8.84
C TYR A 326 -38.42 25.34 -10.26
N THR A 327 -38.68 26.64 -10.50
CA THR A 327 -39.19 27.14 -11.79
C THR A 327 -38.10 27.25 -12.86
N ASP A 328 -36.82 27.16 -12.50
CA ASP A 328 -35.68 27.16 -13.43
C ASP A 328 -34.53 26.28 -12.91
N ILE A 329 -34.12 25.30 -13.74
CA ILE A 329 -33.00 24.38 -13.47
C ILE A 329 -31.67 25.09 -13.24
N ASN A 330 -31.55 26.33 -13.69
CA ASN A 330 -30.37 27.16 -13.50
C ASN A 330 -30.39 27.96 -12.20
N THR A 331 -31.41 27.78 -11.34
CA THR A 331 -31.57 28.60 -10.12
C THR A 331 -31.63 27.80 -8.82
N TYR A 332 -31.68 26.46 -8.91
CA TYR A 332 -31.71 25.59 -7.74
C TYR A 332 -30.40 24.85 -7.51
N SER A 333 -30.09 24.57 -6.25
CA SER A 333 -29.04 23.62 -5.87
C SER A 333 -29.67 22.26 -5.60
N GLN A 334 -29.00 21.19 -6.03
CA GLN A 334 -29.49 19.83 -5.86
C GLN A 334 -28.35 18.89 -5.45
N ILE A 335 -28.70 17.96 -4.58
CA ILE A 335 -27.86 16.82 -4.20
C ILE A 335 -28.69 15.55 -4.41
N GLY A 336 -28.24 14.69 -5.31
CA GLY A 336 -28.74 13.34 -5.50
C GLY A 336 -27.84 12.32 -4.81
N LEU A 337 -28.44 11.41 -4.05
CA LEU A 337 -27.77 10.32 -3.34
C LEU A 337 -28.29 8.99 -3.87
N ASP A 338 -27.39 8.11 -4.28
CA ASP A 338 -27.70 6.79 -4.84
C ASP A 338 -27.12 5.70 -3.92
N PHE A 339 -27.97 4.76 -3.52
CA PHE A 339 -27.65 3.69 -2.58
C PHE A 339 -27.94 2.31 -3.17
N SER A 340 -27.14 1.31 -2.80
CA SER A 340 -27.45 -0.10 -3.04
C SER A 340 -28.59 -0.58 -2.15
N ASN A 341 -29.15 -1.75 -2.48
CA ASN A 341 -30.19 -2.42 -1.71
C ASN A 341 -29.83 -2.72 -0.25
N ASP A 342 -28.55 -2.89 0.07
CA ASP A 342 -28.04 -3.06 1.44
C ASP A 342 -27.82 -1.72 2.17
N GLY A 343 -28.22 -0.59 1.58
CA GLY A 343 -28.18 0.74 2.18
C GLY A 343 -26.82 1.41 2.14
N LYS A 344 -25.87 0.93 1.33
CA LYS A 344 -24.56 1.59 1.16
C LYS A 344 -24.65 2.69 0.11
N LEU A 345 -24.03 3.83 0.39
CA LEU A 345 -23.90 4.91 -0.59
C LEU A 345 -22.96 4.48 -1.73
N ARG A 346 -23.44 4.56 -2.96
CA ARG A 346 -22.68 4.26 -4.18
C ARG A 346 -22.26 5.53 -4.89
N GLY A 347 -23.19 6.49 -5.02
CA GLY A 347 -23.01 7.69 -5.81
C GLY A 347 -23.60 8.93 -5.16
N VAL A 348 -22.98 10.07 -5.44
CA VAL A 348 -23.44 11.40 -5.05
C VAL A 348 -23.26 12.35 -6.22
N VAL A 349 -24.35 13.03 -6.59
CA VAL A 349 -24.31 14.08 -7.61
C VAL A 349 -24.69 15.40 -6.96
N GLY A 350 -23.81 16.40 -7.04
CA GLY A 350 -24.09 17.75 -6.57
C GLY A 350 -24.06 18.74 -7.74
N LYS A 351 -25.08 19.59 -7.87
CA LYS A 351 -25.09 20.68 -8.85
C LYS A 351 -25.66 21.95 -8.23
N SER A 352 -25.14 23.10 -8.66
CA SER A 352 -25.71 24.41 -8.33
C SER A 352 -25.48 25.39 -9.48
N PRO A 353 -26.15 26.56 -9.48
CA PRO A 353 -25.97 27.56 -10.53
C PRO A 353 -24.55 28.09 -10.65
N THR A 354 -23.79 28.04 -9.56
CA THR A 354 -22.45 28.65 -9.46
C THR A 354 -21.32 27.62 -9.45
N VAL A 355 -21.66 26.33 -9.45
CA VAL A 355 -20.70 25.24 -9.32
C VAL A 355 -21.03 24.15 -10.33
N ALA A 356 -20.04 23.80 -11.15
CA ALA A 356 -20.18 22.72 -12.12
C ALA A 356 -20.62 21.41 -11.45
N PRO A 357 -21.36 20.53 -12.16
CA PRO A 357 -21.78 19.25 -11.62
C PRO A 357 -20.61 18.44 -11.06
N MET A 358 -20.75 18.00 -9.81
CA MET A 358 -19.84 17.10 -9.15
C MET A 358 -20.45 15.70 -9.16
N ASN A 359 -19.70 14.74 -9.67
CA ASN A 359 -20.06 13.33 -9.59
C ASN A 359 -19.02 12.63 -8.73
N CYS A 360 -19.44 12.23 -7.53
CA CYS A 360 -18.60 11.50 -6.58
C CYS A 360 -19.19 10.10 -6.37
N VAL A 361 -18.34 9.12 -6.16
CA VAL A 361 -18.71 7.72 -5.96
C VAL A 361 -17.95 7.15 -4.79
N SER A 362 -18.51 6.14 -4.13
CA SER A 362 -17.78 5.39 -3.12
C SER A 362 -16.60 4.66 -3.76
N ILE A 363 -15.51 4.51 -3.02
CA ILE A 363 -14.32 3.81 -3.52
C ILE A 363 -14.65 2.37 -3.93
N GLU A 364 -15.56 1.70 -3.20
CA GLU A 364 -16.04 0.37 -3.54
C GLU A 364 -16.78 0.37 -4.89
N PHE A 365 -17.72 1.30 -5.08
CA PHE A 365 -18.49 1.38 -6.32
C PHE A 365 -17.62 1.76 -7.52
N LYS A 366 -16.63 2.65 -7.34
CA LYS A 366 -15.68 3.01 -8.40
C LYS A 366 -14.91 1.80 -8.93
N LYS A 367 -14.44 0.91 -8.03
CA LYS A 367 -13.76 -0.34 -8.43
C LYS A 367 -14.66 -1.25 -9.26
N ILE A 368 -15.95 -1.32 -8.91
CA ILE A 368 -16.93 -2.07 -9.67
C ILE A 368 -17.09 -1.43 -11.06
N MET A 369 -17.30 -0.11 -11.15
CA MET A 369 -17.41 0.60 -12.43
C MET A 369 -16.20 0.39 -13.35
N GLU A 370 -15.00 0.33 -12.79
CA GLU A 370 -13.76 0.08 -13.54
C GLU A 370 -13.63 -1.35 -14.07
N GLN A 371 -14.28 -2.33 -13.46
CA GLN A 371 -14.31 -3.72 -13.95
C GLN A 371 -15.21 -3.91 -15.19
N TYR A 372 -16.15 -2.97 -15.41
CA TYR A 372 -17.10 -3.02 -16.52
C TYR A 372 -16.77 -2.02 -17.66
N LYS A 373 -15.60 -1.37 -17.60
CA LYS A 373 -15.01 -0.60 -18.70
C LYS A 373 -14.02 -1.47 -19.46
#